data_AF-A0A7K7LGM0-F1
#
_entry.id   AF-A0A7K7LGM0-F1
#
_cell.length_a   1.000
_cell.length_b   1.000
_cell.length_c   1.000
_cell.angle_alpha   90.00
_cell.angle_beta   90.00
_cell.angle_gamma   90.00
#
_symmetry.space_group_name_H-M   'P 1'
#
loop_
_entity.id
_entity.type
_entity.pdbx_description
1 polymer ?
#
loop_
_entity_poly.entity_id
_entity_poly.type
_entity_poly.pdbx_seq_one_letter_code
_entity_poly.pdbx_strand_id
1 'polypeptide(L)' 'MKILFLLFPFFLLFLQGTAGNSLICRTRGGICRFRRCQFGERHIGRCSSFQACCSR' A
#
# COMPACT_ATOMS: atom_id res chain seq x y z
N MET A 1 -18.68 25.90 10.61
CA MET A 1 -18.81 24.45 10.93
C MET A 1 -19.28 23.68 9.69
N LYS A 2 -18.35 23.26 8.80
CA LYS A 2 -18.69 22.45 7.59
C LYS A 2 -17.44 21.80 6.95
N ILE A 3 -16.25 22.35 7.21
CA ILE A 3 -14.97 21.89 6.65
C ILE A 3 -14.54 20.50 7.16
N LEU A 4 -14.89 20.12 8.40
CA LEU A 4 -14.54 18.80 8.93
C LEU A 4 -15.07 17.64 8.07
N PHE A 5 -16.25 17.81 7.46
CA PHE A 5 -16.89 16.76 6.66
C PHE A 5 -16.22 16.55 5.29
N LEU A 6 -15.46 17.53 4.79
CA LEU A 6 -14.75 17.42 3.51
C LEU A 6 -13.37 16.74 3.66
N LEU A 7 -12.76 16.80 4.84
CA LEU A 7 -11.51 16.08 5.13
C LEU A 7 -11.70 14.56 5.17
N PHE A 8 -12.86 14.11 5.66
CA PHE A 8 -13.18 12.69 5.82
C PHE A 8 -13.17 11.89 4.50
N PRO A 9 -13.85 12.30 3.41
CA PRO A 9 -13.80 11.57 2.14
C PRO A 9 -12.40 11.59 1.51
N PHE A 10 -11.66 12.69 1.66
CA PHE A 10 -10.29 12.80 1.13
C PHE A 10 -9.34 11.80 1.81
N PHE A 11 -9.48 11.62 3.14
CA PHE A 11 -8.74 10.59 3.88
C PHE A 11 -9.11 9.18 3.41
N LEU A 12 -10.39 8.90 3.20
CA LEU A 12 -10.83 7.57 2.74
C LEU A 12 -10.31 7.23 1.33
N LEU A 13 -10.32 8.19 0.41
CA LEU A 13 -9.73 8.05 -0.93
C LEU A 13 -8.21 7.79 -0.86
N PHE A 14 -7.52 8.47 0.06
CA PHE A 14 -6.08 8.26 0.28
C PHE A 14 -5.77 6.86 0.86
N LEU A 15 -6.62 6.35 1.74
CA LEU A 15 -6.54 4.97 2.23
C LEU A 15 -6.85 3.94 1.12
N GLN A 16 -7.77 4.24 0.19
CA GLN A 16 -8.04 3.34 -0.95
C GLN A 16 -6.87 3.27 -1.94
N GLY A 17 -6.19 4.39 -2.20
CA GLY A 17 -5.01 4.43 -3.06
C GLY A 17 -3.82 3.60 -2.54
N THR A 18 -3.77 3.35 -1.23
CA THR A 18 -2.77 2.47 -0.61
C THR A 18 -3.27 1.03 -0.44
N ALA A 19 -4.57 0.82 -0.22
CA ALA A 19 -5.17 -0.50 -0.14
C ALA A 19 -5.15 -1.25 -1.48
N GLY A 20 -5.42 -0.57 -2.60
CA GLY A 20 -5.48 -1.19 -3.93
C GLY A 20 -4.20 -1.94 -4.32
N ASN A 21 -3.04 -1.33 -4.08
CA ASN A 21 -1.76 -1.95 -4.39
C ASN A 21 -1.39 -3.10 -3.42
N SER A 22 -1.84 -3.04 -2.16
CA SER A 22 -1.62 -4.12 -1.21
C SER A 22 -2.40 -5.39 -1.57
N LEU A 23 -3.62 -5.24 -2.10
CA LEU A 23 -4.45 -6.37 -2.53
C LEU A 23 -3.83 -7.04 -3.77
N ILE A 24 -3.33 -6.25 -4.73
CA ILE A 24 -2.59 -6.72 -5.91
C ILE A 24 -1.32 -7.45 -5.50
N CYS A 25 -0.59 -6.91 -4.51
CA CYS A 25 0.60 -7.57 -3.97
C CYS A 25 0.28 -8.95 -3.40
N ARG A 26 -0.79 -9.04 -2.60
CA ARG A 26 -1.28 -10.30 -2.03
C ARG A 26 -1.73 -11.31 -3.08
N THR A 27 -2.45 -10.87 -4.11
CA THR A 27 -2.90 -11.75 -5.20
C THR A 27 -1.74 -12.29 -6.02
N ARG A 28 -0.62 -11.55 -6.11
CA ARG A 28 0.64 -12.03 -6.69
C ARG A 28 1.45 -12.95 -5.78
N GLY A 29 0.94 -13.30 -4.59
CA GLY A 29 1.67 -14.10 -3.60
C GLY A 29 2.74 -13.31 -2.82
N GLY A 30 2.75 -11.98 -2.94
CA GLY A 30 3.69 -11.11 -2.25
C GLY A 30 3.15 -10.54 -0.94
N ILE A 31 4.06 -10.00 -0.15
CA ILE A 31 3.80 -9.28 1.09
C ILE A 31 4.27 -7.83 0.99
N CYS A 32 3.55 -6.92 1.63
CA CYS A 32 3.95 -5.53 1.72
C CYS A 32 4.96 -5.34 2.85
N ARG A 33 6.16 -4.86 2.52
CA ARG A 33 7.25 -4.54 3.45
C ARG A 33 7.52 -3.04 3.47
N PHE A 34 7.80 -2.50 4.64
CA PHE A 34 8.19 -1.09 4.77
C PHE A 34 9.62 -0.87 4.24
N ARG A 35 9.81 0.16 3.41
CA ARG A 35 11.06 0.53 2.71
C ARG A 35 11.62 -0.50 1.73
N ARG A 36 12.08 -1.66 2.19
CA ARG A 36 12.80 -2.64 1.36
C ARG A 36 12.40 -4.07 1.72
N CYS A 37 12.57 -4.97 0.77
CA CYS A 37 12.39 -6.41 0.98
C CYS A 37 13.50 -6.97 1.86
N GLN A 38 13.22 -8.05 2.59
CA GLN A 38 14.23 -8.76 3.36
C GLN A 38 15.21 -9.49 2.44
N PHE A 39 16.36 -9.85 3.00
CA PHE A 39 17.36 -10.64 2.30
C PHE A 39 16.76 -11.99 1.90
N GLY A 40 16.76 -12.29 0.60
CA GLY A 40 16.10 -13.48 0.02
C GLY A 40 14.70 -13.25 -0.53
N GLU A 41 14.10 -12.08 -0.35
CA GLU A 41 12.83 -11.69 -0.98
C GLU A 41 13.11 -10.88 -2.27
N ARG A 42 12.33 -11.11 -3.34
CA ARG A 42 12.38 -10.34 -4.58
C ARG A 42 11.39 -9.17 -4.55
N HIS A 43 11.86 -7.98 -4.95
CA HIS A 43 11.00 -6.82 -5.15
C HIS A 43 10.17 -6.98 -6.43
N ILE A 44 8.88 -7.24 -6.29
CA ILE A 44 7.95 -7.47 -7.41
C ILE A 44 7.05 -6.27 -7.72
N GLY A 45 7.04 -5.25 -6.86
CA GLY A 45 6.23 -4.05 -7.04
C GLY A 45 6.23 -3.15 -5.81
N ARG A 46 5.24 -2.28 -5.67
CA ARG A 46 5.08 -1.38 -4.52
C ARG A 46 3.64 -1.39 -4.02
N CYS A 47 3.45 -1.52 -2.72
CA CYS A 47 2.15 -1.43 -2.05
C CYS A 47 1.76 0.02 -1.72
N SER A 48 2.73 0.89 -1.48
CA SER A 48 2.53 2.31 -1.18
C SER A 48 3.82 3.08 -1.48
N SER A 49 3.82 4.40 -1.39
CA SER A 49 5.04 5.21 -1.55
C SER A 49 6.17 4.79 -0.62
N PHE A 50 5.84 4.27 0.57
CA PHE A 50 6.80 3.79 1.56
C PHE A 50 6.86 2.27 1.71
N GLN A 51 6.00 1.52 1.01
CA GLN A 51 5.91 0.06 1.14
C GLN A 51 6.23 -0.62 -0.19
N ALA A 52 7.25 -1.46 -0.19
CA ALA A 52 7.59 -2.34 -1.29
C ALA A 52 6.72 -3.60 -1.25
N CYS A 53 6.35 -4.13 -2.41
CA CYS A 53 5.76 -5.45 -2.55
C CYS A 53 6.87 -6.46 -2.81
N CYS A 54 6.98 -7.43 -1.91
CA CYS A 54 8.07 -8.40 -1.85
C CYS A 54 7.51 -9.81 -1.95
N SER A 55 8.02 -10.62 -2.87
CA SER A 55 7.72 -12.05 -2.94
C SER A 55 8.90 -12.84 -2.40
N ARG A 56 8.63 -13.98 -1.78
CA ARG A 56 9.65 -15.01 -1.59
C ARG A 56 10.03 -15.63 -2.94
#